data_AF-A0A7S0U5U3-F1
#
_entry.id   AF-A0A7S0U5U3-F1
#
_cell.length_a   1.000
_cell.length_b   1.000
_cell.length_c   1.000
_cell.angle_alpha   90.00
_cell.angle_beta   90.00
_cell.angle_gamma   90.00
#
_symmetry.space_group_name_H-M   'P 1'
#
loop_
_entity.id
_entity.type
_entity.pdbx_description
1 polymer ?
#
loop_
_entity_poly.entity_id
_entity_poly.type
_entity_poly.pdbx_seq_one_letter_code
_entity_poly.pdbx_strand_id
1 'polypeptide(L)'
;YVFGCKDTTKNECFHRMLFGGPAGSWKLIKNVKPNKTLLFLYDLSNAQLLGLFGASEPPTYNLVPQAWQKPRRQNGVNSKTGPYPAQVRVRVEEELPPLTAKEYCKAMGKGWQPTKHSIFLSMAQTNALVSAMKAKSNG
;
A
#
# COMPACT_ATOMS: atom_id res chain seq x y z
N TYR A 1 2.37 6.77 3.70
CA TYR A 1 2.63 5.39 4.15
C TYR A 1 2.74 4.48 2.94
N VAL A 2 3.53 3.41 3.03
CA VAL A 2 3.64 2.39 1.97
C VAL A 2 3.01 1.08 2.44
N PHE A 3 2.06 0.56 1.65
CA PHE A 3 1.49 -0.78 1.79
C PHE A 3 2.12 -1.71 0.76
N GLY A 4 2.16 -3.02 1.05
CA GLY A 4 2.71 -4.02 0.14
C GLY A 4 1.61 -4.92 -0.44
N CYS A 5 1.71 -5.26 -1.73
CA CYS A 5 0.92 -6.30 -2.36
C CYS A 5 1.80 -7.22 -3.23
N LYS A 6 1.23 -8.35 -3.66
CA LYS A 6 1.81 -9.25 -4.67
C LYS A 6 0.79 -9.41 -5.79
N ASP A 7 1.13 -10.06 -6.90
CA ASP A 7 0.17 -10.31 -7.99
C ASP A 7 -1.13 -10.97 -7.48
N THR A 8 -1.01 -11.87 -6.52
CA THR A 8 -2.14 -12.59 -5.91
C THR A 8 -3.07 -11.72 -5.07
N THR A 9 -2.64 -10.53 -4.65
CA THR A 9 -3.44 -9.60 -3.81
C THR A 9 -3.73 -8.26 -4.48
N LYS A 10 -2.93 -7.88 -5.49
CA LYS A 10 -2.98 -6.58 -6.17
C LYS A 10 -4.34 -6.31 -6.80
N ASN A 11 -4.90 -7.29 -7.52
CA ASN A 11 -6.22 -7.15 -8.15
C ASN A 11 -7.31 -6.86 -7.11
N GLU A 12 -7.29 -7.55 -5.98
CA GLU A 12 -8.26 -7.34 -4.92
C GLU A 12 -8.08 -5.99 -4.22
N CYS A 13 -6.84 -5.50 -4.06
CA CYS A 13 -6.58 -4.15 -3.53
C CYS A 13 -7.28 -3.07 -4.37
N PHE A 14 -7.19 -3.17 -5.70
CA PHE A 14 -7.82 -2.22 -6.60
C PHE A 14 -9.33 -2.42 -6.69
N HIS A 15 -9.79 -3.66 -6.81
CA HIS A 15 -11.23 -3.95 -6.92
C HIS A 15 -12.01 -3.47 -5.69
N ARG A 16 -11.45 -3.63 -4.49
CA ARG A 16 -12.09 -3.19 -3.23
C ARG A 16 -11.73 -1.76 -2.84
N MET A 17 -10.77 -1.15 -3.52
CA MET A 17 -10.11 0.08 -3.07
C MET A 17 -9.71 0.00 -1.60
N LEU A 18 -8.99 -1.07 -1.24
CA LEU A 18 -8.66 -1.42 0.12
C LEU A 18 -7.20 -1.82 0.22
N PHE A 19 -6.45 -1.20 1.13
CA PHE A 19 -5.08 -1.63 1.46
C PHE A 19 -5.04 -2.25 2.84
N GLY A 20 -4.20 -3.27 3.01
CA GLY A 20 -4.11 -4.06 4.24
C GLY A 20 -2.67 -4.29 4.66
N GLY A 21 -2.41 -4.18 5.97
CA GLY A 21 -1.16 -4.57 6.61
C GLY A 21 -1.35 -5.73 7.59
N PRO A 22 -0.26 -6.42 7.97
CA PRO A 22 -0.30 -7.46 9.01
C PRO A 22 -0.67 -6.85 10.37
N ALA A 23 -1.21 -7.66 11.29
CA ALA A 23 -1.67 -7.21 12.60
C ALA A 23 -0.63 -6.36 13.37
N GLY A 24 0.65 -6.75 13.33
CA GLY A 24 1.74 -6.01 13.99
C GLY A 24 1.93 -4.57 13.50
N SER A 25 1.47 -4.24 12.29
CA SER A 25 1.55 -2.89 11.73
C SER A 25 0.42 -1.96 12.18
N TRP A 26 -0.61 -2.46 12.89
CA TRP A 26 -1.76 -1.67 13.33
C TRP A 26 -1.37 -0.44 14.16
N LYS A 27 -0.34 -0.55 15.02
CA LYS A 27 0.17 0.56 15.82
C LYS A 27 0.56 1.79 14.98
N LEU A 28 1.05 1.57 13.77
CA LEU A 28 1.42 2.62 12.83
C LEU A 28 0.25 3.02 11.93
N ILE A 29 -0.46 2.03 11.38
CA ILE A 29 -1.55 2.25 10.41
C ILE A 29 -2.71 3.02 11.03
N LYS A 30 -3.05 2.79 12.30
CA LYS A 30 -4.14 3.52 13.00
C LYS A 30 -3.96 5.04 13.05
N ASN A 31 -2.76 5.54 12.75
CA ASN A 31 -2.45 6.96 12.73
C ASN A 31 -2.69 7.62 11.36
N VAL A 32 -2.93 6.86 10.30
CA VAL A 32 -3.30 7.40 8.97
C VAL A 32 -4.55 8.26 9.13
N LYS A 33 -4.51 9.47 8.54
CA LYS A 33 -5.60 10.44 8.62
C LYS A 33 -6.21 10.65 7.23
N PRO A 34 -7.53 10.48 7.07
CA PRO A 34 -8.24 10.86 5.84
C PRO A 34 -7.92 12.29 5.42
N ASN A 35 -7.78 12.49 4.11
CA ASN A 35 -7.50 13.80 3.47
C ASN A 35 -6.20 14.49 3.90
N LYS A 36 -5.34 13.83 4.70
CA LYS A 36 -4.04 14.38 5.13
C LYS A 36 -2.88 13.46 4.84
N THR A 37 -3.11 12.16 4.78
CA THR A 37 -2.06 11.15 4.62
C THR A 37 -2.08 10.55 3.22
N LEU A 38 -0.99 10.74 2.49
CA LEU A 38 -0.74 10.06 1.21
C LEU A 38 -0.29 8.62 1.43
N LEU A 39 -0.82 7.74 0.59
CA LEU A 39 -0.62 6.31 0.60
C LEU A 39 -0.04 5.86 -0.75
N PHE A 40 0.86 4.89 -0.68
CA PHE A 40 1.46 4.23 -1.83
C PHE A 40 1.27 2.72 -1.70
N LEU A 41 1.18 2.05 -2.83
CA LEU A 41 1.11 0.60 -2.90
C LEU A 41 2.38 0.08 -3.59
N TYR A 42 3.21 -0.65 -2.86
CA TYR A 42 4.37 -1.33 -3.42
C TYR A 42 3.98 -2.73 -3.88
N ASP A 43 4.12 -2.98 -5.17
CA ASP A 43 4.00 -4.29 -5.78
C ASP A 43 5.33 -5.04 -5.64
N LEU A 44 5.34 -6.01 -4.73
CA LEU A 44 6.50 -6.85 -4.44
C LEU A 44 6.84 -7.78 -5.62
N SER A 45 5.87 -8.17 -6.46
CA SER A 45 6.10 -9.07 -7.58
C SER A 45 6.88 -8.38 -8.69
N ASN A 46 6.55 -7.11 -8.97
CA ASN A 46 7.12 -6.36 -10.10
C ASN A 46 8.15 -5.29 -9.67
N ALA A 47 8.40 -5.17 -8.36
CA ALA A 47 9.24 -4.13 -7.77
C ALA A 47 8.85 -2.71 -8.24
N GLN A 48 7.55 -2.43 -8.17
CA GLN A 48 6.96 -1.16 -8.59
C GLN A 48 6.27 -0.46 -7.42
N LEU A 49 6.42 0.86 -7.34
CA LEU A 49 5.70 1.69 -6.39
C LEU A 49 4.57 2.45 -7.12
N LEU A 50 3.34 2.15 -6.73
CA LEU A 50 2.12 2.73 -7.27
C LEU A 50 1.59 3.85 -6.35
N GLY A 51 1.00 4.86 -6.95
CA GLY A 51 0.45 6.05 -6.31
C GLY A 51 -0.24 6.94 -7.35
N LEU A 52 -0.98 7.97 -6.96
CA LEU A 52 -1.11 8.52 -5.60
C LEU A 52 -2.46 8.15 -4.98
N PHE A 53 -2.45 7.62 -3.74
CA PHE A 53 -3.68 7.27 -3.02
C PHE A 53 -3.84 8.08 -1.74
N GLY A 54 -5.08 8.21 -1.28
CA GLY A 54 -5.44 8.80 0.00
C GLY A 54 -6.39 7.89 0.77
N ALA A 55 -6.43 8.03 2.10
CA ALA A 55 -7.42 7.34 2.91
C ALA A 55 -8.80 8.01 2.75
N SER A 56 -9.82 7.23 2.39
CA SER A 56 -11.21 7.72 2.30
C SER A 56 -11.90 7.79 3.66
N GLU A 57 -11.50 6.93 4.60
CA GLU A 57 -12.06 6.84 5.95
C GLU A 57 -10.96 6.48 6.97
N PRO A 58 -11.18 6.69 8.28
CA PRO A 58 -10.22 6.29 9.29
C PRO A 58 -9.87 4.80 9.18
N PRO A 59 -8.59 4.42 9.38
CA PRO A 59 -8.19 3.02 9.40
C PRO A 59 -9.04 2.20 10.36
N THR A 60 -9.39 0.99 9.95
CA THR A 60 -10.27 0.10 10.71
C THR A 60 -9.66 -1.30 10.76
N TYR A 61 -9.70 -1.91 11.94
CA TYR A 61 -9.22 -3.27 12.11
C TYR A 61 -10.29 -4.24 11.60
N ASN A 62 -9.94 -5.06 10.61
CA ASN A 62 -10.86 -5.97 9.91
C ASN A 62 -12.10 -5.27 9.31
N LEU A 63 -11.93 -4.15 8.60
CA LEU A 63 -13.02 -3.48 7.89
C LEU A 63 -13.77 -4.41 6.92
N VAL A 64 -13.01 -5.16 6.12
CA VAL A 64 -13.45 -6.26 5.27
C VAL A 64 -12.72 -7.51 5.77
N PRO A 65 -13.30 -8.24 6.75
CA PRO A 65 -12.65 -9.38 7.38
C PRO A 65 -12.21 -10.45 6.37
N GLN A 66 -12.93 -10.62 5.28
CA GLN A 66 -12.69 -11.63 4.25
C GLN A 66 -11.70 -11.23 3.15
N ALA A 67 -11.12 -10.03 3.20
CA ALA A 67 -10.20 -9.56 2.16
C ALA A 67 -8.92 -10.41 2.10
N TRP A 68 -8.45 -10.72 0.88
CA TRP A 68 -7.25 -11.52 0.60
C TRP A 68 -7.27 -12.93 1.22
N GLN A 69 -8.45 -13.47 1.48
CA GLN A 69 -8.58 -14.87 1.88
C GLN A 69 -8.16 -15.79 0.72
N LYS A 70 -7.36 -16.80 1.04
CA LYS A 70 -7.02 -17.84 0.07
C LYS A 70 -8.19 -18.80 -0.10
N PRO A 71 -8.37 -19.39 -1.29
CA PRO A 71 -9.33 -20.46 -1.50
C PRO A 71 -9.10 -21.60 -0.51
N ARG A 72 -10.19 -22.26 -0.10
CA ARG A 72 -10.16 -23.40 0.83
C ARG A 72 -9.12 -24.44 0.41
N ARG A 73 -8.33 -24.91 1.36
CA ARG A 73 -7.72 -26.24 1.26
C ARG A 73 -8.77 -27.26 1.68
N GLN A 74 -8.94 -28.35 0.93
CA GLN A 74 -10.02 -29.34 1.12
C GLN A 74 -10.15 -29.87 2.57
N ASN A 75 -9.05 -29.85 3.34
CA ASN A 75 -9.00 -30.40 4.72
C ASN A 75 -8.55 -29.37 5.79
N GLY A 76 -8.71 -28.06 5.56
CA GLY A 76 -8.24 -27.02 6.48
C GLY A 76 -9.34 -26.33 7.29
N VAL A 77 -9.07 -26.01 8.57
CA VAL A 77 -9.90 -25.09 9.37
C VAL A 77 -9.82 -23.70 8.76
N ASN A 78 -10.97 -23.10 8.45
CA ASN A 78 -11.04 -21.75 7.90
C ASN A 78 -10.66 -20.71 8.97
N SER A 79 -9.70 -19.83 8.65
CA SER A 79 -9.65 -18.54 9.33
C SER A 79 -10.84 -17.70 8.87
N LYS A 80 -11.64 -17.20 9.84
CA LYS A 80 -12.75 -16.28 9.54
C LYS A 80 -12.27 -14.94 8.98
N THR A 81 -10.98 -14.62 9.15
CA THR A 81 -10.36 -13.37 8.72
C THR A 81 -9.21 -13.61 7.75
N GLY A 82 -9.03 -12.69 6.81
CA GLY A 82 -7.87 -12.61 5.93
C GLY A 82 -6.58 -12.27 6.67
N PRO A 83 -5.43 -12.37 5.99
CA PRO A 83 -4.11 -12.22 6.61
C PRO A 83 -3.73 -10.78 6.95
N TYR A 84 -4.48 -9.78 6.47
CA TYR A 84 -4.15 -8.36 6.60
C TYR A 84 -5.27 -7.56 7.30
N PRO A 85 -5.34 -7.61 8.64
CA PRO A 85 -6.42 -7.00 9.39
C PRO A 85 -6.28 -5.49 9.59
N ALA A 86 -5.08 -4.91 9.44
CA ALA A 86 -4.88 -3.46 9.57
C ALA A 86 -5.25 -2.78 8.25
N GLN A 87 -6.50 -2.37 8.11
CA GLN A 87 -7.07 -1.99 6.82
C GLN A 87 -7.36 -0.50 6.70
N VAL A 88 -7.20 0.01 5.48
CA VAL A 88 -7.51 1.39 5.11
C VAL A 88 -8.25 1.36 3.78
N ARG A 89 -9.47 1.90 3.75
CA ARG A 89 -10.14 2.16 2.47
C ARG A 89 -9.47 3.36 1.80
N VAL A 90 -9.17 3.20 0.53
CA VAL A 90 -8.40 4.16 -0.24
C VAL A 90 -9.20 4.75 -1.38
N ARG A 91 -8.75 5.89 -1.88
CA ARG A 91 -9.18 6.46 -3.16
C ARG A 91 -7.95 6.86 -3.95
N VAL A 92 -8.10 6.94 -5.28
CA VAL A 92 -7.09 7.58 -6.13
C VAL A 92 -7.17 9.09 -5.88
N GLU A 93 -6.03 9.71 -5.57
CA GLU A 93 -5.92 11.18 -5.50
C GLU A 93 -5.48 11.73 -6.85
N GLU A 94 -4.55 11.03 -7.52
CA GLU A 94 -4.02 11.40 -8.83
C GLU A 94 -3.51 10.13 -9.52
N GLU A 95 -3.88 9.94 -10.79
CA GLU A 95 -3.36 8.84 -11.61
C GLU A 95 -1.96 9.19 -12.11
N LEU A 96 -0.95 8.50 -11.59
CA LEU A 96 0.44 8.70 -11.96
C LEU A 96 1.11 7.37 -12.33
N PRO A 97 2.09 7.38 -13.25
CA PRO A 97 2.79 6.17 -13.65
C PRO A 97 3.58 5.60 -12.48
N PRO A 98 3.64 4.26 -12.34
CA PRO A 98 4.39 3.63 -11.27
C PRO A 98 5.89 3.88 -11.40
N LEU A 99 6.57 3.97 -10.26
CA LEU A 99 8.03 4.04 -10.20
C LEU A 99 8.63 2.63 -10.13
N THR A 100 9.60 2.35 -10.97
CA THR A 100 10.47 1.18 -10.92
C THR A 100 11.48 1.28 -9.78
N ALA A 101 12.13 0.16 -9.46
CA ALA A 101 13.22 0.13 -8.48
C ALA A 101 14.30 1.19 -8.70
N LYS A 102 14.72 1.38 -9.95
CA LYS A 102 15.71 2.39 -10.30
C LYS A 102 15.23 3.80 -9.98
N GLU A 103 13.98 4.11 -10.31
CA GLU A 103 13.40 5.45 -10.18
C GLU A 103 13.13 5.81 -8.72
N TYR A 104 12.50 4.92 -7.94
CA TYR A 104 12.27 5.22 -6.53
C TYR A 104 13.58 5.24 -5.73
N CYS A 105 14.59 4.44 -6.09
CA CYS A 105 15.90 4.53 -5.43
C CYS A 105 16.62 5.85 -5.77
N LYS A 106 16.47 6.34 -7.00
CA LYS A 106 16.98 7.66 -7.39
C LYS A 106 16.31 8.77 -6.58
N ALA A 107 15.00 8.69 -6.38
CA ALA A 107 14.24 9.69 -5.62
C ALA A 107 14.54 9.63 -4.10
N MET A 108 14.72 8.43 -3.54
CA MET A 108 14.77 8.20 -2.10
C MET A 108 16.19 8.03 -1.54
N GLY A 109 17.18 7.88 -2.42
CA GLY A 109 18.56 7.55 -2.05
C GLY A 109 18.87 6.06 -2.24
N LYS A 110 20.16 5.79 -2.54
CA LYS A 110 20.66 4.44 -2.80
C LYS A 110 20.42 3.53 -1.58
N GLY A 111 19.84 2.36 -1.81
CA GLY A 111 19.59 1.35 -0.77
C GLY A 111 18.24 1.49 -0.07
N TRP A 112 17.42 2.49 -0.40
CA TRP A 112 16.04 2.55 0.08
C TRP A 112 15.23 1.37 -0.46
N GLN A 113 14.56 0.63 0.43
CA GLN A 113 13.68 -0.47 0.07
C GLN A 113 12.31 -0.31 0.74
N PRO A 114 11.21 -0.47 -0.01
CA PRO A 114 9.85 -0.32 0.51
C PRO A 114 9.38 -1.43 1.48
N THR A 115 10.21 -2.43 1.81
CA THR A 115 9.75 -3.71 2.37
C THR A 115 10.14 -4.04 3.80
N LYS A 116 10.87 -3.20 4.55
CA LYS A 116 11.31 -3.68 5.87
C LYS A 116 10.18 -3.73 6.91
N HIS A 117 9.36 -2.69 7.04
CA HIS A 117 8.16 -2.67 7.89
C HIS A 117 7.31 -1.51 7.37
N SER A 118 5.99 -1.68 7.19
CA SER A 118 5.03 -0.65 6.71
C SER A 118 5.55 0.78 6.90
N ILE A 119 6.03 1.40 5.82
CA ILE A 119 6.92 2.56 5.95
C ILE A 119 6.07 3.80 6.20
N PHE A 120 6.25 4.37 7.40
CA PHE A 120 6.00 5.79 7.59
C PHE A 120 7.04 6.56 6.78
N LEU A 121 6.59 7.39 5.85
CA LEU A 121 7.44 8.27 5.07
C LEU A 121 7.43 9.64 5.72
N SER A 122 8.59 10.29 5.79
CA SER A 122 8.64 11.72 6.10
C SER A 122 7.98 12.54 4.98
N MET A 123 7.68 13.80 5.25
CA MET A 123 7.15 14.71 4.24
C MET A 123 8.13 14.89 3.07
N ALA A 124 9.44 15.00 3.36
CA ALA A 124 10.48 15.10 2.33
C ALA A 124 10.51 13.84 1.43
N GLN A 125 10.42 12.66 2.03
CA GLN A 125 10.36 11.39 1.30
C GLN A 125 9.10 11.27 0.44
N THR A 126 7.95 11.66 1.01
CA THR A 126 6.67 11.66 0.29
C THR A 126 6.75 12.58 -0.93
N ASN A 127 7.25 13.80 -0.74
CA ASN A 127 7.41 14.77 -1.82
C ASN A 127 8.39 14.29 -2.89
N ALA A 128 9.50 13.65 -2.51
CA ALA A 128 10.47 13.10 -3.47
C ALA A 128 9.83 12.05 -4.40
N LEU A 129 9.01 11.15 -3.85
CA LEU A 129 8.28 10.14 -4.64
C LEU A 129 7.23 10.77 -5.56
N VAL A 130 6.43 11.72 -5.03
CA VAL A 130 5.41 12.42 -5.84
C VAL A 130 6.06 13.19 -6.99
N SER A 131 7.15 13.92 -6.73
CA SER A 131 7.89 14.64 -7.76
C SER A 131 8.45 13.71 -8.82
N ALA A 132 8.99 12.54 -8.43
CA ALA A 132 9.49 11.55 -9.38
C ALA A 132 8.37 10.95 -10.25
N MET A 133 7.20 10.67 -9.66
CA MET A 133 6.02 10.19 -10.40
C MET A 133 5.54 11.23 -11.42
N LYS A 134 5.42 12.50 -11.01
CA LYS A 134 5.00 13.59 -11.89
C LYS A 134 6.00 13.87 -13.01
N ALA A 135 7.30 13.83 -12.71
CA ALA A 135 8.34 13.99 -13.72
C ALA A 135 8.27 12.89 -14.80
N LYS A 136 7.89 11.67 -14.41
CA LYS A 136 7.71 10.55 -15.33
C LYS A 136 6.45 10.67 -16.21
N SER A 137 5.38 11.32 -15.73
CA SER A 137 4.20 11.59 -16.55
C SER A 137 4.45 12.57 -17.70
N ASN A 138 5.44 13.45 -17.55
CA ASN A 138 5.70 14.56 -18.47
C ASN A 138 6.80 14.25 -19.51
N GLY A 139 7.40 13.06 -19.49
CA GLY A 139 8.48 12.64 -20.39
C GLY A 139 8.10 11.41 -21.19
#